data_AF-A0A7S0XG28-F1
#
_entry.id   AF-A0A7S0XG28-F1
#
_cell.length_a   1.000
_cell.length_b   1.000
_cell.length_c   1.000
_cell.angle_alpha   90.00
_cell.angle_beta   90.00
_cell.angle_gamma   90.00
#
_symmetry.space_group_name_H-M   'P 1'
#
loop_
_entity.id
_entity.type
_entity.pdbx_description
1 polymer ?
#
loop_
_entity_poly.entity_id
_entity_poly.type
_entity_poly.pdbx_seq_one_letter_code
_entity_poly.pdbx_strand_id
1 'polypeptide(L)'
;MSIRESQVWINNYEKLKLQIQNKRQNGVATSNSDIKELNNSLDVLVKSLNKMQSSPMEYEISSSEIARRQLILDNLRKQITMIPLNTKTEPLRSSFGIESNQVTPTNNNSAISNPINPVASSPLTSKGLVLRQKEVIAQQDLMINEIGLGVDRLHNQAIEIGSEVKSQIKIIDELDVQVDKAADGLKEEAKHAEQIRRSSNVCLMYIFIVIEVIVIVIMLIIIFEFQK
;
A
#
# COMPACT_ATOMS: atom_id res chain seq x y z
N MET A 1 -6.47 -22.45 2.77
CA MET A 1 -7.65 -21.60 3.09
C MET A 1 -7.47 -20.18 2.55
N SER A 2 -6.30 -19.56 2.78
CA SER A 2 -5.89 -18.23 2.30
C SER A 2 -6.23 -17.89 0.82
N ILE A 3 -5.82 -18.73 -0.14
CA ILE A 3 -6.00 -18.43 -1.58
C ILE A 3 -7.48 -18.24 -1.93
N ARG A 4 -8.37 -19.06 -1.35
CA ARG A 4 -9.81 -19.00 -1.63
C ARG A 4 -10.42 -17.70 -1.12
N GLU A 5 -9.98 -17.20 0.03
CA GLU A 5 -10.47 -15.94 0.58
C GLU A 5 -9.96 -14.72 -0.19
N SER A 6 -8.69 -14.77 -0.65
CA SER A 6 -8.14 -13.75 -1.55
C SER A 6 -8.93 -13.66 -2.87
N GLN A 7 -9.29 -14.82 -3.46
CA GLN A 7 -10.11 -14.88 -4.68
C GLN A 7 -11.54 -14.35 -4.47
N VAL A 8 -12.16 -14.69 -3.33
CA VAL A 8 -13.48 -14.17 -2.96
C VAL A 8 -13.44 -12.64 -2.82
N TRP A 9 -12.38 -12.10 -2.22
CA TRP A 9 -12.19 -10.65 -2.10
C TRP A 9 -12.14 -9.97 -3.47
N ILE A 10 -11.33 -10.50 -4.38
CA ILE A 10 -11.17 -9.96 -5.75
C ILE A 10 -12.51 -9.97 -6.49
N ASN A 11 -13.25 -11.08 -6.41
CA ASN A 11 -14.55 -11.19 -7.07
C ASN A 11 -15.58 -10.18 -6.53
N ASN A 12 -15.61 -9.99 -5.21
CA ASN A 12 -16.47 -9.00 -4.57
C ASN A 12 -16.08 -7.56 -4.96
N TYR A 13 -14.79 -7.28 -5.08
CA TYR A 13 -14.28 -6.00 -5.57
C TYR A 13 -14.70 -5.71 -7.01
N GLU A 14 -14.49 -6.66 -7.93
CA GLU A 14 -14.89 -6.50 -9.34
C GLU A 14 -16.40 -6.32 -9.49
N LYS A 15 -17.20 -7.07 -8.73
CA LYS A 15 -18.65 -6.90 -8.70
C LYS A 15 -19.06 -5.48 -8.27
N LEU A 16 -18.45 -4.97 -7.19
CA LEU A 16 -18.75 -3.63 -6.69
C LEU A 16 -18.33 -2.54 -7.70
N LYS A 17 -17.16 -2.69 -8.31
CA LYS A 17 -16.67 -1.80 -9.36
C LYS A 17 -17.64 -1.73 -10.54
N LEU A 18 -18.13 -2.88 -11.02
CA LEU A 18 -19.13 -2.94 -12.09
C LEU A 18 -20.44 -2.28 -11.69
N GLN A 19 -20.90 -2.46 -10.45
CA GLN A 19 -22.10 -1.80 -9.95
C GLN A 19 -21.95 -0.27 -9.95
N ILE A 20 -20.82 0.25 -9.45
CA ILE A 20 -20.53 1.69 -9.44
C ILE A 20 -20.49 2.24 -10.87
N GLN A 21 -19.82 1.54 -11.78
CA GLN A 21 -19.70 1.95 -13.17
C GLN A 21 -21.07 1.98 -13.86
N ASN A 22 -21.90 0.96 -13.67
CA ASN A 22 -23.24 0.89 -14.25
C ASN A 22 -24.12 2.05 -13.75
N LYS A 23 -24.09 2.33 -12.44
CA LYS A 23 -24.87 3.43 -11.84
C LYS A 23 -24.44 4.81 -12.37
N ARG A 24 -23.15 5.01 -12.65
CA ARG A 24 -22.63 6.25 -13.24
C ARG A 24 -22.98 6.40 -14.72
N GLN A 25 -22.83 5.34 -15.52
CA GLN A 25 -23.13 5.36 -16.96
C GLN A 25 -24.62 5.60 -17.24
N ASN A 26 -25.51 5.17 -16.35
CA ASN A 26 -26.94 5.38 -16.53
C ASN A 26 -27.34 6.87 -16.41
N GLY A 27 -26.48 7.76 -15.89
CA GLY A 27 -26.71 9.21 -15.85
C GLY A 27 -27.94 9.66 -15.06
N VAL A 28 -28.60 8.73 -14.35
CA VAL A 28 -29.78 8.95 -13.52
C VAL A 28 -29.29 9.08 -12.08
N ALA A 29 -29.74 10.16 -11.43
CA ALA A 29 -29.45 10.42 -10.03
C ALA A 29 -29.79 9.18 -9.18
N THR A 30 -28.83 8.72 -8.39
CA THR A 30 -28.91 7.39 -7.76
C THR A 30 -29.75 7.46 -6.48
N SER A 31 -30.55 6.42 -6.21
CA SER A 31 -31.38 6.36 -5.00
C SER A 31 -30.51 6.20 -3.75
N ASN A 32 -30.98 6.75 -2.63
CA ASN A 32 -30.34 6.55 -1.31
C ASN A 32 -30.22 5.05 -0.93
N SER A 33 -31.17 4.21 -1.38
CA SER A 33 -31.12 2.76 -1.17
C SER A 33 -29.90 2.12 -1.84
N ASP A 34 -29.61 2.53 -3.06
CA ASP A 34 -28.56 1.95 -3.90
C ASP A 34 -27.19 2.38 -3.37
N ILE A 35 -27.08 3.64 -2.94
CA ILE A 35 -25.86 4.14 -2.29
C ILE A 35 -25.62 3.42 -0.97
N LYS A 36 -26.69 3.08 -0.22
CA LYS A 36 -26.57 2.27 1.00
C LYS A 36 -26.11 0.85 0.70
N GLU A 37 -26.58 0.24 -0.38
CA GLU A 37 -26.12 -1.09 -0.83
C GLU A 37 -24.65 -1.09 -1.25
N LEU A 38 -24.21 -0.07 -1.99
CA LEU A 38 -22.81 0.14 -2.37
C LEU A 38 -21.92 0.29 -1.13
N ASN A 39 -22.34 1.11 -0.15
CA ASN A 39 -21.61 1.29 1.11
C ASN A 39 -21.56 0.01 1.95
N ASN A 40 -22.63 -0.79 1.99
CA ASN A 40 -22.62 -2.08 2.68
C ASN A 40 -21.63 -3.07 2.04
N SER A 41 -21.59 -3.11 0.71
CA SER A 41 -20.63 -3.95 -0.03
C SER A 41 -19.18 -3.49 0.20
N LEU A 42 -18.96 -2.17 0.26
CA LEU A 42 -17.66 -1.60 0.63
C LEU A 42 -17.25 -1.98 2.06
N ASP A 43 -18.19 -1.92 3.01
CA ASP A 43 -17.94 -2.29 4.41
C ASP A 43 -17.59 -3.78 4.57
N VAL A 44 -18.24 -4.67 3.80
CA VAL A 44 -17.85 -6.10 3.74
C VAL A 44 -16.41 -6.26 3.25
N LEU A 45 -16.01 -5.54 2.20
CA LEU A 45 -14.64 -5.56 1.70
C LEU A 45 -13.64 -5.01 2.72
N VAL A 46 -13.96 -3.91 3.41
CA VAL A 46 -13.14 -3.33 4.48
C VAL A 46 -13.00 -4.30 5.65
N LYS A 47 -14.09 -4.97 6.08
CA LYS A 47 -14.04 -5.98 7.13
C LYS A 47 -13.16 -7.17 6.75
N SER A 48 -13.29 -7.66 5.53
CA SER A 48 -12.44 -8.75 5.04
C SER A 48 -10.97 -8.34 4.93
N LEU A 49 -10.68 -7.10 4.51
CA LEU A 49 -9.33 -6.56 4.51
C LEU A 49 -8.76 -6.43 5.93
N ASN A 50 -9.55 -5.95 6.90
CA ASN A 50 -9.13 -5.87 8.30
C ASN A 50 -8.82 -7.24 8.89
N LYS A 51 -9.59 -8.28 8.55
CA LYS A 51 -9.29 -9.67 8.94
C LYS A 51 -7.94 -10.13 8.37
N MET A 52 -7.70 -9.88 7.09
CA MET A 52 -6.42 -10.20 6.44
C MET A 52 -5.25 -9.41 7.04
N GLN A 53 -5.45 -8.14 7.40
CA GLN A 53 -4.46 -7.30 8.07
C GLN A 53 -4.16 -7.77 9.50
N SER A 54 -5.16 -8.26 10.22
CA SER A 54 -4.99 -8.77 11.60
C SER A 54 -4.28 -10.13 11.67
N SER A 55 -4.12 -10.83 10.55
CA SER A 55 -3.45 -12.14 10.52
C SER A 55 -2.57 -12.32 9.28
N PRO A 56 -1.56 -11.45 9.05
CA PRO A 56 -0.79 -11.44 7.79
C PRO A 56 -0.10 -12.78 7.49
N MET A 57 0.38 -13.46 8.54
CA MET A 57 1.07 -14.76 8.45
C MET A 57 0.16 -15.92 8.03
N GLU A 58 -1.14 -15.86 8.32
CA GLU A 58 -2.10 -16.91 7.94
C GLU A 58 -2.53 -16.78 6.47
N TYR A 59 -2.51 -15.55 5.95
CA TYR A 59 -2.91 -15.27 4.58
C TYR A 59 -1.76 -15.22 3.58
N GLU A 60 -0.49 -15.24 4.01
CA GLU A 60 0.68 -15.06 3.12
C GLU A 60 0.58 -13.78 2.27
N ILE A 61 -0.16 -12.78 2.75
CA ILE A 61 -0.37 -11.52 2.03
C ILE A 61 0.72 -10.55 2.46
N SER A 62 1.52 -10.07 1.50
CA SER A 62 2.51 -9.03 1.72
C SER A 62 1.86 -7.75 2.28
N SER A 63 2.57 -7.06 3.17
CA SER A 63 2.19 -5.72 3.64
C SER A 63 1.96 -4.74 2.48
N SER A 64 2.70 -4.88 1.38
CA SER A 64 2.51 -4.10 0.15
C SER A 64 1.16 -4.38 -0.53
N GLU A 65 0.69 -5.62 -0.53
CA GLU A 65 -0.61 -5.99 -1.10
C GLU A 65 -1.77 -5.52 -0.22
N ILE A 66 -1.60 -5.51 1.11
CA ILE A 66 -2.57 -4.91 2.03
C ILE A 66 -2.69 -3.40 1.77
N ALA A 67 -1.57 -2.68 1.68
CA ALA A 67 -1.55 -1.25 1.37
C ALA A 67 -2.19 -0.94 0.01
N ARG A 68 -1.92 -1.76 -1.00
CA ARG A 68 -2.57 -1.66 -2.31
C ARG A 68 -4.09 -1.83 -2.20
N ARG A 69 -4.57 -2.84 -1.46
CA ARG A 69 -6.00 -3.08 -1.26
C ARG A 69 -6.68 -1.94 -0.51
N GLN A 70 -6.00 -1.31 0.45
CA GLN A 70 -6.49 -0.09 1.12
C GLN A 70 -6.71 1.04 0.11
N LEU A 71 -5.72 1.29 -0.74
CA LEU A 71 -5.78 2.35 -1.74
C LEU A 71 -6.94 2.18 -2.73
N ILE A 72 -7.15 0.96 -3.26
CA ILE A 72 -8.25 0.73 -4.21
C ILE A 72 -9.62 0.82 -3.52
N LEU A 73 -9.74 0.47 -2.24
CA LEU A 73 -10.96 0.71 -1.47
C LEU A 73 -11.21 2.20 -1.22
N ASP A 74 -10.17 2.97 -0.92
CA ASP A 74 -10.27 4.43 -0.79
C ASP A 74 -10.70 5.08 -2.11
N ASN A 75 -10.18 4.57 -3.23
CA ASN A 75 -10.62 5.00 -4.55
C ASN A 75 -12.11 4.68 -4.77
N LEU A 76 -12.56 3.45 -4.49
CA LEU A 76 -13.98 3.08 -4.61
C LEU A 76 -14.87 3.94 -3.70
N ARG A 77 -14.42 4.25 -2.49
CA ARG A 77 -15.14 5.12 -1.56
C ARG A 77 -15.31 6.53 -2.12
N LYS A 78 -14.25 7.09 -2.71
CA LYS A 78 -14.30 8.38 -3.41
C LYS A 78 -15.26 8.31 -4.59
N GLN A 79 -15.22 7.25 -5.38
CA GLN A 79 -16.14 7.04 -6.50
C GLN A 79 -17.60 7.02 -6.04
N ILE A 80 -17.94 6.28 -4.97
CA ILE A 80 -19.32 6.23 -4.41
C ILE A 80 -19.76 7.62 -3.92
N THR A 81 -18.87 8.37 -3.27
CA THR A 81 -19.17 9.72 -2.76
C THR A 81 -19.46 10.72 -3.89
N MET A 82 -18.85 10.55 -5.06
CA MET A 82 -19.02 11.42 -6.21
C MET A 82 -20.29 11.10 -7.03
N ILE A 83 -20.96 9.98 -6.75
CA ILE A 83 -22.23 9.65 -7.41
C ILE A 83 -23.29 10.70 -7.01
N PRO A 84 -23.89 11.43 -7.97
CA PRO A 84 -24.89 12.43 -7.65
C PRO A 84 -26.16 11.78 -7.07
N LEU A 85 -26.50 12.16 -5.84
CA LEU A 85 -27.74 11.74 -5.19
C LEU A 85 -28.96 12.34 -5.89
N ASN A 86 -30.00 11.53 -6.10
CA ASN A 86 -31.34 12.05 -6.35
C ASN A 86 -31.96 12.51 -5.03
N THR A 87 -31.52 13.64 -4.51
CA THR A 87 -32.27 14.28 -3.43
C THR A 87 -33.56 14.80 -4.06
N LYS A 88 -34.71 14.19 -3.72
CA LYS A 88 -36.04 14.75 -4.01
C LYS A 88 -36.30 16.04 -3.22
N THR A 89 -35.28 16.87 -3.02
CA THR A 89 -35.41 18.16 -2.38
C THR A 89 -35.62 19.18 -3.47
N GLU A 90 -36.88 19.61 -3.56
CA GLU A 90 -37.33 20.97 -3.88
C GLU A 90 -36.19 21.92 -4.28
N PRO A 91 -36.29 22.60 -5.44
CA PRO A 91 -35.25 23.52 -5.86
C PRO A 91 -35.03 24.53 -4.73
N LEU A 92 -33.84 24.45 -4.09
CA LEU A 92 -33.34 25.52 -3.26
C LEU A 92 -33.39 26.75 -4.15
N ARG A 93 -34.35 27.63 -3.88
CA ARG A 93 -34.35 29.01 -4.36
C ARG A 93 -33.05 29.60 -3.84
N SER A 94 -31.98 29.50 -4.62
CA SER A 94 -30.82 30.34 -4.45
C SER A 94 -31.34 31.75 -4.65
N SER A 95 -31.57 32.42 -3.54
CA SER A 95 -31.62 33.87 -3.41
C SER A 95 -30.26 34.43 -3.85
N PHE A 96 -29.96 34.29 -5.14
CA PHE A 96 -28.90 35.05 -5.77
C PHE A 96 -29.59 36.33 -6.23
N GLY A 97 -29.45 37.37 -5.41
CA GLY A 97 -29.86 38.71 -5.77
C GLY A 97 -29.14 39.10 -7.04
N ILE A 98 -29.80 38.95 -8.18
CA ILE A 98 -29.46 39.69 -9.38
C ILE A 98 -30.02 41.09 -9.12
N GLU A 99 -29.16 41.93 -8.58
CA GLU A 99 -29.31 43.37 -8.59
C GLU A 99 -29.20 43.83 -10.04
N SER A 100 -30.29 43.67 -10.80
CA SER A 100 -30.41 44.25 -12.13
C SER A 100 -30.72 45.73 -11.96
N ASN A 101 -29.67 46.53 -12.05
CA ASN A 101 -29.73 47.98 -12.20
C ASN A 101 -30.49 48.29 -13.52
N GLN A 102 -31.82 48.39 -13.45
CA GLN A 102 -32.66 48.88 -14.54
C GLN A 102 -33.14 50.28 -14.19
N VAL A 103 -32.50 51.26 -14.82
CA VAL A 103 -32.96 52.65 -14.91
C VAL A 103 -34.38 52.63 -15.48
N THR A 104 -35.35 53.02 -14.66
CA THR A 104 -36.73 53.27 -15.11
C THR A 104 -36.89 54.78 -15.29
N PRO A 105 -37.29 55.30 -16.46
CA PRO A 105 -37.88 56.63 -16.52
C PRO A 105 -39.35 56.51 -16.08
N THR A 106 -39.67 57.19 -15.00
CA THR A 106 -41.04 57.42 -14.52
C THR A 106 -41.92 57.95 -15.63
N ASN A 107 -43.00 57.24 -15.95
CA ASN A 107 -44.19 57.86 -16.53
C ASN A 107 -45.43 57.14 -16.00
N ASN A 108 -46.15 57.84 -15.13
CA ASN A 108 -47.42 57.42 -14.57
C ASN A 108 -48.50 57.65 -15.62
N ASN A 109 -49.41 56.67 -15.83
CA ASN A 109 -50.84 56.91 -16.02
C ASN A 109 -51.65 55.58 -16.09
N SER A 110 -52.52 55.42 -15.07
CA SER A 110 -53.89 54.90 -15.10
C SER A 110 -54.27 53.59 -15.84
N ALA A 111 -54.67 52.62 -15.00
CA ALA A 111 -56.00 51.96 -14.99
C ALA A 111 -56.34 50.82 -15.98
N ILE A 112 -56.77 49.69 -15.37
CA ILE A 112 -57.80 48.70 -15.77
C ILE A 112 -57.36 47.35 -16.41
N SER A 113 -57.82 46.29 -15.73
CA SER A 113 -58.17 44.91 -16.17
C SER A 113 -57.10 43.93 -16.67
N ASN A 114 -56.69 42.99 -15.80
CA ASN A 114 -56.98 41.53 -15.88
C ASN A 114 -56.07 40.73 -14.92
N PRO A 115 -56.59 39.76 -14.14
CA PRO A 115 -55.74 38.79 -13.46
C PRO A 115 -55.34 37.72 -14.49
N ILE A 116 -54.15 37.86 -15.09
CA ILE A 116 -53.60 36.80 -15.93
C ILE A 116 -53.00 35.73 -15.00
N ASN A 117 -53.59 34.54 -15.04
CA ASN A 117 -53.10 33.28 -14.48
C ASN A 117 -51.56 33.15 -14.53
N PRO A 118 -50.91 32.57 -13.49
CA PRO A 118 -49.52 32.15 -13.59
C PRO A 118 -49.44 30.86 -14.43
N VAL A 119 -49.49 30.99 -15.76
CA VAL A 119 -49.27 29.86 -16.66
C VAL A 119 -47.76 29.64 -16.86
N ALA A 120 -47.36 28.38 -16.68
CA ALA A 120 -46.09 27.80 -17.11
C ALA A 120 -44.81 28.28 -16.39
N SER A 121 -44.60 27.74 -15.19
CA SER A 121 -43.26 27.34 -14.74
C SER A 121 -42.65 26.42 -15.82
N SER A 122 -41.80 27.04 -16.63
CA SER A 122 -41.26 26.48 -17.87
C SER A 122 -40.51 25.15 -17.65
N PRO A 123 -40.82 24.07 -18.40
CA PRO A 123 -40.04 22.82 -18.38
C PRO A 123 -38.61 22.98 -18.93
N LEU A 124 -38.24 24.16 -19.45
CA LEU A 124 -36.87 24.49 -19.86
C LEU A 124 -35.85 24.50 -18.71
N THR A 125 -36.27 24.78 -17.47
CA THR A 125 -35.38 24.74 -16.29
C THR A 125 -34.88 23.33 -15.99
N SER A 126 -35.70 22.30 -16.22
CA SER A 126 -35.32 20.89 -15.99
C SER A 126 -34.30 20.39 -17.00
N LYS A 127 -34.41 20.82 -18.28
CA LYS A 127 -33.47 20.41 -19.32
C LYS A 127 -32.09 21.06 -19.13
N GLY A 128 -32.06 22.32 -18.69
CA GLY A 128 -30.81 23.01 -18.31
C GLY A 128 -30.13 22.38 -17.09
N LEU A 129 -30.91 21.96 -16.08
CA LEU A 129 -30.40 21.24 -14.90
C LEU A 129 -29.75 19.91 -15.28
N VAL A 130 -30.40 19.12 -16.15
CA VAL A 130 -29.86 17.84 -16.64
C VAL A 130 -28.57 18.03 -17.43
N LEU A 131 -28.48 19.08 -18.27
CA LEU A 131 -27.25 19.38 -19.02
C LEU A 131 -26.10 19.77 -18.07
N ARG A 132 -26.37 20.61 -17.06
CA ARG A 132 -25.38 20.97 -16.06
C ARG A 132 -24.93 19.77 -15.22
N GLN A 133 -25.86 18.89 -14.87
CA GLN A 133 -25.54 17.66 -14.13
C GLN A 133 -24.66 16.73 -14.94
N LYS A 134 -24.91 16.58 -16.25
CA LYS A 134 -24.06 15.80 -17.15
C LYS A 134 -22.65 16.36 -17.26
N GLU A 135 -22.51 17.68 -17.33
CA GLU A 135 -21.19 18.35 -17.33
C GLU A 135 -20.41 18.08 -16.04
N VAL A 136 -21.07 18.20 -14.88
CA VAL A 136 -20.44 17.90 -13.57
C VAL A 136 -20.01 16.43 -13.48
N ILE A 137 -20.86 15.50 -13.94
CA ILE A 137 -20.51 14.06 -13.97
C ILE A 137 -19.32 13.83 -14.90
N ALA A 138 -19.29 14.45 -16.09
CA ALA A 138 -18.19 14.32 -17.03
C ALA A 138 -16.86 14.81 -16.44
N GLN A 139 -16.87 15.92 -15.71
CA GLN A 139 -15.67 16.42 -15.02
C GLN A 139 -15.20 15.48 -13.90
N GLN A 140 -16.14 14.90 -13.15
CA GLN A 140 -15.82 13.89 -12.12
C GLN A 140 -15.24 12.62 -12.75
N ASP A 141 -15.72 12.20 -13.91
CA ASP A 141 -15.21 11.04 -14.63
C ASP A 141 -13.75 11.22 -15.05
N LEU A 142 -13.37 12.40 -15.52
CA LEU A 142 -11.98 12.74 -15.86
C LEU A 142 -11.06 12.64 -14.64
N MET A 143 -11.49 13.21 -13.50
CA MET A 143 -10.73 13.11 -12.26
C MET A 143 -10.60 11.66 -11.78
N ILE A 144 -11.65 10.85 -11.89
CA ILE A 144 -11.61 9.43 -11.50
C ILE A 144 -10.66 8.64 -12.41
N ASN A 145 -10.60 8.95 -13.71
CA ASN A 145 -9.67 8.33 -14.63
C ASN A 145 -8.21 8.60 -14.24
N GLU A 146 -7.90 9.83 -13.81
CA GLU A 146 -6.57 10.18 -13.31
C GLU A 146 -6.20 9.39 -12.05
N ILE A 147 -7.15 9.21 -11.12
CA ILE A 147 -6.91 8.36 -9.94
C ILE A 147 -6.74 6.89 -10.37
N GLY A 148 -7.46 6.42 -11.38
CA GLY A 148 -7.29 5.08 -11.95
C GLY A 148 -5.88 4.84 -12.47
N LEU A 149 -5.33 5.78 -13.23
CA LEU A 149 -3.93 5.73 -13.69
C LEU A 149 -2.92 5.72 -12.53
N GLY A 150 -3.21 6.46 -11.45
CA GLY A 150 -2.41 6.43 -10.23
C GLY A 150 -2.44 5.07 -9.53
N VAL A 151 -3.61 4.43 -9.46
CA VAL A 151 -3.79 3.08 -8.93
C VAL A 151 -3.04 2.04 -9.77
N ASP A 152 -3.05 2.15 -11.09
CA ASP A 152 -2.32 1.24 -11.97
C ASP A 152 -0.80 1.34 -11.79
N ARG A 153 -0.28 2.56 -11.61
CA ARG A 153 1.14 2.77 -11.27
C ARG A 153 1.50 2.14 -9.93
N LEU A 154 0.66 2.35 -8.92
CA LEU A 154 0.84 1.76 -7.59
C LEU A 154 0.70 0.23 -7.62
N HIS A 155 -0.15 -0.30 -8.50
CA HIS A 155 -0.25 -1.73 -8.75
C HIS A 155 1.06 -2.30 -9.30
N ASN A 156 1.62 -1.67 -10.32
CA ASN A 156 2.90 -2.09 -10.90
C ASN A 156 4.03 -2.03 -9.88
N GLN A 157 4.08 -0.96 -9.08
CA GLN A 157 5.06 -0.82 -8.00
C GLN A 157 4.90 -1.91 -6.92
N ALA A 158 3.67 -2.28 -6.57
CA ALA A 158 3.42 -3.36 -5.61
C ALA A 158 3.88 -4.73 -6.13
N ILE A 159 3.74 -5.01 -7.44
CA ILE A 159 4.26 -6.21 -8.08
C ILE A 159 5.80 -6.22 -8.01
N GLU A 160 6.43 -5.10 -8.35
CA GLU A 160 7.89 -4.95 -8.30
C GLU A 160 8.43 -5.21 -6.88
N ILE A 161 7.82 -4.58 -5.87
CA ILE A 161 8.16 -4.82 -4.44
C ILE A 161 8.01 -6.30 -4.10
N GLY A 162 6.93 -6.97 -4.54
CA GLY A 162 6.72 -8.39 -4.27
C GLY A 162 7.80 -9.28 -4.92
N SER A 163 8.25 -8.93 -6.12
CA SER A 163 9.35 -9.62 -6.79
C SER A 163 10.69 -9.42 -6.07
N GLU A 164 10.94 -8.21 -5.58
CA GLU A 164 12.14 -7.85 -4.84
C GLU A 164 12.19 -8.55 -3.48
N VAL A 165 11.06 -8.63 -2.75
CA VAL A 165 10.98 -9.40 -1.49
C VAL A 165 11.30 -10.89 -1.74
N LYS A 166 10.78 -11.47 -2.83
CA LYS A 166 11.12 -12.85 -3.20
C LYS A 166 12.61 -13.00 -3.53
N SER A 167 13.21 -12.01 -4.19
CA SER A 167 14.65 -11.96 -4.44
C SER A 167 15.46 -11.89 -3.15
N GLN A 168 15.04 -11.05 -2.20
CA GLN A 168 15.68 -10.90 -0.89
C GLN A 168 15.62 -12.17 -0.06
N ILE A 169 14.52 -12.94 -0.11
CA ILE A 169 14.44 -14.26 0.54
C ILE A 169 15.53 -15.18 0.00
N LYS A 170 15.72 -15.22 -1.32
CA LYS A 170 16.78 -16.03 -1.94
C LYS A 170 18.19 -15.58 -1.49
N ILE A 171 18.40 -14.27 -1.36
CA ILE A 171 19.68 -13.72 -0.87
C ILE A 171 19.89 -14.09 0.61
N ILE A 172 18.84 -14.10 1.43
CA ILE A 172 18.91 -14.53 2.84
C ILE A 172 19.30 -16.01 2.93
N ASP A 173 18.71 -16.87 2.11
CA ASP A 173 19.09 -18.29 2.06
C ASP A 173 20.57 -18.47 1.68
N GLU A 174 21.07 -17.68 0.72
CA GLU A 174 22.47 -17.71 0.33
C GLU A 174 23.39 -17.14 1.42
N LEU A 175 22.92 -16.16 2.19
CA LEU A 175 23.64 -15.60 3.33
C LEU A 175 23.73 -16.61 4.48
N ASP A 176 22.69 -17.40 4.73
CA ASP A 176 22.70 -18.47 5.74
C ASP A 176 23.79 -19.50 5.43
N VAL A 177 23.86 -19.96 4.17
CA VAL A 177 24.92 -20.87 3.69
C VAL A 177 26.32 -20.26 3.82
N GLN A 178 26.47 -18.96 3.56
CA GLN A 178 27.74 -18.27 3.71
C GLN A 178 28.15 -18.11 5.18
N VAL A 179 27.20 -17.85 6.08
CA VAL A 179 27.43 -17.77 7.53
C VAL A 179 27.87 -19.12 8.07
N ASP A 180 27.20 -20.20 7.68
CA ASP A 180 27.60 -21.56 8.06
C ASP A 180 29.02 -21.89 7.59
N LYS A 181 29.34 -21.58 6.33
CA LYS A 181 30.69 -21.77 5.80
C LYS A 181 31.74 -20.93 6.53
N ALA A 182 31.41 -19.69 6.89
CA ALA A 182 32.31 -18.82 7.64
C ALA A 182 32.52 -19.34 9.07
N ALA A 183 31.47 -19.88 9.71
CA ALA A 183 31.56 -20.50 11.03
C ALA A 183 32.45 -21.76 11.01
N ASP A 184 32.29 -22.61 9.99
CA ASP A 184 33.15 -23.79 9.79
C ASP A 184 34.61 -23.41 9.56
N GLY A 185 34.87 -22.42 8.69
CA GLY A 185 36.22 -21.91 8.45
C GLY A 185 36.86 -21.32 9.72
N LEU A 186 36.09 -20.56 10.51
CA LEU A 186 36.57 -20.02 11.78
C LEU A 186 36.90 -21.12 12.79
N LYS A 187 36.09 -22.20 12.83
CA LYS A 187 36.33 -23.36 13.69
C LYS A 187 37.60 -24.11 13.29
N GLU A 188 37.85 -24.24 11.99
CA GLU A 188 39.07 -24.87 11.47
C GLU A 188 40.31 -24.05 11.82
N GLU A 189 40.28 -22.74 11.60
CA GLU A 189 41.37 -21.83 11.97
C GLU A 189 41.62 -21.81 13.49
N ALA A 190 40.56 -21.82 14.30
CA ALA A 190 40.69 -21.92 15.75
C ALA A 190 41.39 -23.22 16.19
N LYS A 191 41.06 -24.36 15.55
CA LYS A 191 41.72 -25.65 15.80
C LYS A 191 43.18 -25.62 15.37
N HIS A 192 43.48 -25.02 14.22
CA HIS A 192 44.85 -24.88 13.72
C HIS A 192 45.70 -23.99 14.63
N ALA A 193 45.15 -22.87 15.10
CA ALA A 193 45.78 -22.00 16.10
C ALA A 193 46.05 -22.73 17.42
N GLU A 194 45.12 -23.55 17.90
CA GLU A 194 45.33 -24.38 19.09
C GLU A 194 46.43 -25.43 18.90
N GLN A 195 46.47 -26.08 17.73
CA GLN A 195 47.52 -27.04 17.39
C GLN A 195 48.91 -26.39 17.30
N ILE A 196 49.00 -25.19 16.69
CA ILE A 196 50.25 -24.42 16.65
C ILE A 196 50.68 -24.03 18.08
N ARG A 197 49.77 -23.53 18.91
CA ARG A 197 50.04 -23.19 20.32
C ARG A 197 50.58 -24.38 21.10
N ARG A 198 50.02 -25.58 20.88
CA ARG A 198 50.49 -26.80 21.53
C ARG A 198 51.89 -27.18 21.04
N SER A 199 52.09 -27.15 19.72
CA SER A 199 53.36 -27.54 19.08
C SER A 199 54.51 -26.61 19.44
N SER A 200 54.27 -25.31 19.61
CA SER A 200 55.32 -24.35 20.00
C SER A 200 55.85 -24.60 21.41
N ASN A 201 54.98 -24.98 22.36
CA ASN A 201 55.38 -25.32 23.72
C ASN A 201 56.25 -26.58 23.77
N VAL A 202 55.89 -27.63 23.01
CA VAL A 202 56.70 -28.85 22.98
C VAL A 202 58.07 -28.60 22.35
N CYS A 203 58.11 -27.82 21.26
CA CYS A 203 59.36 -27.44 20.60
C CYS A 203 60.29 -26.65 21.54
N LEU A 204 59.76 -25.63 22.24
CA LEU A 204 60.53 -24.87 23.23
C LEU A 204 61.07 -25.75 24.35
N MET A 205 60.25 -26.67 24.89
CA MET A 205 60.68 -27.63 25.92
C MET A 205 61.84 -28.52 25.45
N TYR A 206 61.79 -29.04 24.22
CA TYR A 206 62.89 -29.83 23.65
C TYR A 206 64.18 -29.01 23.50
N ILE A 207 64.08 -27.75 23.08
CA ILE A 207 65.23 -26.85 22.97
C ILE A 207 65.88 -26.64 24.34
N PHE A 208 65.09 -26.39 25.39
CA PHE A 208 65.61 -26.24 26.75
C PHE A 208 66.34 -27.50 27.24
N ILE A 209 65.77 -28.69 27.02
CA ILE A 209 66.39 -29.97 27.40
C ILE A 209 67.75 -30.16 26.72
N VAL A 210 67.86 -29.87 25.42
CA VAL A 210 69.13 -30.00 24.68
C VAL A 210 70.20 -29.05 25.21
N ILE A 211 69.83 -27.80 25.51
CA ILE A 211 70.75 -26.82 26.10
C ILE A 211 71.26 -27.30 27.47
N GLU A 212 70.37 -27.82 28.31
CA GLU A 212 70.73 -28.31 29.64
C GLU A 212 71.70 -29.50 29.59
N VAL A 213 71.49 -30.44 28.67
CA VAL A 213 72.42 -31.56 28.44
C VAL A 213 73.81 -31.06 28.04
N ILE A 214 73.90 -30.07 27.15
CA ILE A 214 75.19 -29.50 26.71
C ILE A 214 75.94 -28.88 27.89
N VAL A 215 75.24 -28.15 28.76
CA VAL A 215 75.85 -27.53 29.95
C VAL A 215 76.40 -28.59 30.90
N ILE A 216 75.66 -29.70 31.12
CA ILE A 216 76.12 -30.82 31.96
C ILE A 216 77.38 -31.45 31.38
N VAL A 217 77.43 -31.69 30.06
CA VAL A 217 78.60 -32.28 29.40
C VAL A 217 79.83 -31.38 29.57
N ILE A 218 79.68 -30.07 29.40
CA ILE A 218 80.77 -29.10 29.59
C ILE A 218 81.28 -29.14 31.03
N MET A 219 80.37 -29.16 32.02
CA MET A 219 80.73 -29.26 33.43
C MET A 219 81.49 -30.56 33.74
N LEU A 220 81.06 -31.69 33.18
CA LEU A 220 81.77 -32.97 33.35
C LEU A 220 83.17 -32.96 32.75
N ILE A 221 83.36 -32.34 31.57
CA ILE A 221 84.69 -32.20 30.95
C ILE A 221 85.61 -31.37 31.84
N ILE A 222 85.12 -30.23 32.36
CA ILE A 222 85.93 -29.36 33.25
C ILE A 222 86.31 -30.10 34.53
N ILE A 223 85.37 -30.82 35.15
CA ILE A 223 85.64 -31.61 36.36
C ILE A 223 86.66 -32.71 36.05
N PHE A 224 86.51 -33.42 34.93
CA PHE A 224 87.44 -34.48 34.54
C PHE A 224 88.86 -33.95 34.29
N GLU A 225 88.98 -32.81 33.61
CA GLU A 225 90.27 -32.15 33.37
C GLU A 225 90.90 -31.64 34.67
N PHE A 226 90.10 -31.25 35.66
CA PHE A 226 90.57 -30.81 36.97
C PHE A 226 90.95 -31.97 37.92
N GLN A 227 90.46 -33.18 37.67
CA GLN A 227 90.80 -34.38 38.46
C GLN A 227 92.04 -35.13 37.94
N LYS A 228 92.59 -34.71 36.79
CA LYS A 228 93.78 -35.30 36.16
C LYS A 228 95.04 -34.50 36.49
#